data_AF-N8RLD2-F1
#
_entry.id   AF-N8RLD2-F1
#
_cell.length_a   1.000
_cell.length_b   1.000
_cell.length_c   1.000
_cell.angle_alpha   90.00
_cell.angle_beta   90.00
_cell.angle_gamma   90.00
#
_symmetry.space_group_name_H-M   'P 1'
#
loop_
_entity.id
_entity.type
_entity.pdbx_description
1 polymer ?
#
loop_
_entity_poly.entity_id
_entity_poly.type
_entity_poly.pdbx_seq_one_letter_code
_entity_poly.pdbx_strand_id
1 'polypeptide(L)'
;MKISYVFTCGRLESLFKILNLIQSNENKEKNDKVIEQFRKDISLGRTFEETELYQLIEDSEEKIVVNRLNNILRDKPAHQNEFDFQEYKTGAWSEFNDYKLAVRFSNAKTELSEKHFEKTGEYMTSRGIAKLTGFNPANIKNMLQHKRAVVKKMLITLEKLAKEY
;
A
#
# COMPACT_ATOMS: atom_id res chain seq x y z
N MET A 1 -11.41 0.73 -16.29
CA MET A 1 -11.83 2.03 -15.72
C MET A 1 -10.58 2.87 -15.62
N LYS A 2 -10.54 4.05 -16.23
CA LYS A 2 -9.36 4.93 -16.17
C LYS A 2 -9.32 5.56 -14.77
N ILE A 3 -8.25 5.34 -14.02
CA ILE A 3 -8.09 5.96 -12.70
C ILE A 3 -7.88 7.46 -12.92
N SER A 4 -8.57 8.29 -12.14
CA SER A 4 -8.47 9.73 -12.28
C SER A 4 -7.18 10.26 -11.65
N TYR A 5 -6.83 11.50 -12.01
CA TYR A 5 -5.70 12.19 -11.44
C TYR A 5 -5.93 12.53 -9.96
N VAL A 6 -7.12 13.03 -9.63
CA VAL A 6 -7.49 13.42 -8.27
C VAL A 6 -7.51 12.22 -7.32
N PHE A 7 -8.03 11.07 -7.78
CA PHE A 7 -7.96 9.81 -7.04
C PHE A 7 -6.51 9.42 -6.75
N THR A 8 -5.63 9.55 -7.74
CA THR A 8 -4.19 9.25 -7.62
C THR A 8 -3.53 10.16 -6.60
N CYS A 9 -3.81 11.47 -6.60
CA CYS A 9 -3.31 12.40 -5.59
C CYS A 9 -3.73 11.97 -4.17
N GLY A 10 -4.98 11.54 -3.98
CA GLY A 10 -5.43 10.98 -2.71
C GLY A 10 -4.59 9.78 -2.25
N ARG A 11 -4.26 8.87 -3.17
CA ARG A 11 -3.39 7.72 -2.87
C ARG A 11 -1.98 8.16 -2.48
N LEU A 12 -1.41 9.15 -3.15
CA LEU A 12 -0.08 9.68 -2.82
C LEU A 12 -0.04 10.26 -1.40
N GLU A 13 -1.08 11.01 -0.98
CA GLU A 13 -1.17 11.47 0.41
C GLU A 13 -1.11 10.31 1.41
N SER A 14 -1.89 9.25 1.16
CA SER A 14 -1.87 8.07 2.03
C SER A 14 -0.52 7.35 2.00
N LEU A 15 0.14 7.30 0.85
CA LEU A 15 1.48 6.72 0.75
C LEU A 15 2.51 7.53 1.55
N PHE A 16 2.44 8.86 1.50
CA PHE A 16 3.28 9.73 2.34
C PHE A 16 3.04 9.48 3.84
N LYS A 17 1.78 9.30 4.26
CA LYS A 17 1.48 8.94 5.65
C LYS A 17 2.08 7.58 6.03
N ILE A 18 2.04 6.61 5.12
CA ILE A 18 2.66 5.30 5.33
C ILE A 18 4.17 5.42 5.47
N LEU A 19 4.84 6.21 4.60
CA LEU A 19 6.26 6.50 4.70
C LEU A 19 6.63 7.06 6.08
N ASN A 20 5.92 8.09 6.55
CA ASN A 20 6.18 8.69 7.86
C ASN A 20 5.94 7.72 9.02
N LEU A 21 4.95 6.82 8.90
CA LEU A 21 4.71 5.77 9.89
C LEU A 21 5.85 4.75 9.93
N ILE A 22 6.42 4.39 8.78
CA ILE A 22 7.55 3.43 8.69
C ILE A 22 8.83 4.03 9.28
N GLN A 23 9.10 5.31 8.99
CA GLN A 23 10.30 6.00 9.45
C GLN A 23 10.25 6.46 10.91
N SER A 24 9.15 6.19 11.63
CA SER A 24 8.90 6.72 12.97
C SER A 24 9.11 8.24 13.05
N ASN A 25 8.77 8.97 11.97
CA ASN A 25 9.05 10.39 11.87
C ASN A 25 7.99 11.17 12.66
N GLU A 26 8.27 11.40 13.95
CA GLU A 26 7.32 11.95 14.93
C GLU A 26 6.98 13.44 14.74
N ASN A 27 7.55 14.12 13.75
CA ASN A 27 7.26 15.53 13.49
C ASN A 27 5.92 15.70 12.76
N LYS A 28 4.84 15.41 13.49
CA LYS A 28 3.46 15.48 13.02
C LYS A 28 3.11 16.85 12.43
N GLU A 29 3.58 17.93 13.04
CA GLU A 29 3.31 19.29 12.57
C GLU A 29 3.91 19.55 11.18
N LYS A 30 5.15 19.10 10.94
CA LYS A 30 5.78 19.19 9.61
C LYS A 30 5.00 18.36 8.59
N ASN A 31 4.62 17.14 8.93
CA ASN A 31 3.90 16.25 8.02
C ASN A 31 2.52 16.79 7.66
N ASP A 32 1.79 17.36 8.62
CA ASP A 32 0.49 17.98 8.38
C ASP A 32 0.63 19.20 7.45
N LYS A 33 1.66 20.03 7.62
CA LYS A 33 1.98 21.15 6.72
C LYS A 33 2.25 20.71 5.28
N VAL A 34 3.03 19.64 5.09
CA VAL A 34 3.30 19.08 3.75
C VAL A 34 2.02 18.59 3.08
N ILE A 35 1.13 17.93 3.83
CA ILE A 35 -0.16 17.44 3.32
C ILE A 35 -1.10 18.58 2.97
N GLU A 36 -1.20 19.61 3.83
CA GLU A 36 -2.02 20.79 3.57
C GLU A 36 -1.55 21.53 2.32
N GLN A 37 -0.24 21.73 2.17
CA GLN A 37 0.33 22.36 1.00
C GLN A 37 0.11 21.51 -0.27
N PHE A 38 0.25 20.19 -0.17
CA PHE A 38 -0.05 19.28 -1.28
C PHE A 38 -1.49 19.43 -1.78
N ARG A 39 -2.48 19.41 -0.87
CA ARG A 39 -3.89 19.59 -1.26
C ARG A 39 -4.13 20.94 -1.91
N LYS A 40 -3.51 22.00 -1.40
CA LYS A 40 -3.60 23.35 -1.97
C LYS A 40 -3.01 23.39 -3.38
N ASP A 41 -1.82 22.84 -3.58
CA ASP A 41 -1.14 22.80 -4.88
C ASP A 41 -1.99 22.07 -5.93
N ILE A 42 -2.50 20.88 -5.59
CA ILE A 42 -3.36 20.11 -6.50
C ILE A 42 -4.66 20.85 -6.80
N SER A 43 -5.28 21.50 -5.80
CA SER A 43 -6.50 22.28 -5.98
C SER A 43 -6.30 23.51 -6.88
N LEU A 44 -5.07 24.02 -6.95
CA LEU A 44 -4.67 25.13 -7.82
C LEU A 44 -4.23 24.67 -9.22
N GLY A 45 -4.33 23.38 -9.54
CA GLY A 45 -3.97 22.81 -10.84
C GLY A 45 -2.47 22.51 -11.00
N ARG A 46 -1.69 22.52 -9.91
CA ARG A 46 -0.29 22.09 -9.96
C ARG A 46 -0.19 20.57 -10.17
N THR A 47 0.86 20.13 -10.86
CA THR A 47 1.11 18.70 -11.03
C THR A 47 1.68 18.09 -9.74
N PHE A 48 1.37 16.83 -9.43
CA PHE A 48 1.81 16.20 -8.19
C PHE A 48 3.33 16.02 -8.20
N GLU A 49 3.92 15.82 -9.37
CA GLU A 49 5.36 15.68 -9.58
C GLU A 49 6.15 16.89 -9.05
N GLU A 50 5.55 18.09 -9.09
CA GLU A 50 6.16 19.33 -8.64
C GLU A 50 5.99 19.59 -7.13
N THR A 51 5.28 18.72 -6.41
CA THR A 51 4.97 18.92 -4.99
C THR A 51 6.05 18.33 -4.08
N GLU A 52 6.30 18.98 -2.95
CA GLU A 52 7.23 18.47 -1.92
C GLU A 52 6.83 17.06 -1.47
N LEU A 53 5.53 16.81 -1.30
CA LEU A 53 5.02 15.50 -0.89
C LEU A 53 5.44 14.39 -1.84
N TYR A 54 5.34 14.60 -3.16
CA TYR A 54 5.73 13.60 -4.15
C TYR A 54 7.24 13.36 -4.12
N GLN A 55 8.04 14.42 -4.07
CA GLN A 55 9.51 14.32 -4.02
C GLN A 55 9.97 13.51 -2.80
N LEU A 56 9.38 13.74 -1.63
CA LEU A 56 9.66 12.96 -0.42
C LEU A 56 9.31 11.47 -0.55
N ILE A 57 8.28 11.12 -1.31
CA ILE A 57 7.94 9.72 -1.61
C ILE A 57 8.92 9.14 -2.62
N GLU A 58 9.25 9.89 -3.68
CA GLU A 58 10.13 9.46 -4.77
C GLU A 58 11.56 9.20 -4.28
N ASP A 59 12.07 10.04 -3.37
CA ASP A 59 13.38 9.91 -2.73
C ASP A 59 13.43 8.77 -1.68
N SER A 60 12.31 8.09 -1.41
CA SER A 60 12.26 7.04 -0.41
C SER A 60 13.02 5.79 -0.83
N GLU A 61 13.93 5.31 0.02
CA GLU A 61 14.59 4.01 -0.14
C GLU A 61 13.75 2.83 0.41
N GLU A 62 12.61 3.13 1.05
CA GLU A 62 11.75 2.11 1.64
C GLU A 62 11.09 1.27 0.55
N LYS A 63 11.51 0.01 0.41
CA LYS A 63 11.03 -0.90 -0.66
C LYS A 63 9.51 -1.00 -0.72
N ILE A 64 8.82 -0.94 0.43
CA ILE A 64 7.35 -0.95 0.48
C ILE A 64 6.78 0.30 -0.18
N VAL A 65 7.36 1.47 0.12
CA VAL A 65 6.93 2.76 -0.45
C VAL A 65 7.19 2.78 -1.95
N VAL A 66 8.39 2.39 -2.39
CA VAL A 66 8.76 2.29 -3.81
C VAL A 66 7.84 1.36 -4.59
N ASN A 67 7.55 0.16 -4.07
CA ASN A 67 6.65 -0.79 -4.75
C ASN A 67 5.23 -0.23 -4.87
N ARG A 68 4.74 0.48 -3.85
CA ARG A 68 3.40 1.06 -3.85
C ARG A 68 3.31 2.28 -4.75
N LEU A 69 4.32 3.16 -4.76
CA LEU A 69 4.42 4.28 -5.71
C LEU A 69 4.35 3.77 -7.15
N ASN A 70 5.18 2.78 -7.50
CA ASN A 70 5.17 2.17 -8.82
C ASN A 70 3.81 1.57 -9.20
N ASN A 71 3.07 1.02 -8.23
CA ASN A 71 1.73 0.49 -8.47
C ASN A 71 0.67 1.60 -8.57
N ILE A 72 0.80 2.71 -7.82
CA ILE A 72 -0.05 3.89 -7.93
C ILE A 72 0.08 4.50 -9.32
N LEU A 73 1.31 4.67 -9.80
CA LEU A 73 1.64 5.34 -11.06
C LEU A 73 1.63 4.42 -12.29
N ARG A 74 1.28 3.14 -12.11
CA ARG A 74 1.31 2.14 -13.19
C ARG A 74 0.47 2.57 -14.39
N ASP A 75 -0.72 3.12 -14.12
CA ASP A 75 -1.59 3.71 -15.12
C ASP A 75 -1.55 5.23 -14.90
N LYS A 76 -0.52 5.91 -15.45
CA LYS A 76 -0.34 7.37 -15.30
C LYS A 76 -1.66 8.09 -15.65
N PRO A 77 -2.34 8.70 -14.66
CA PRO A 77 -3.57 9.41 -14.96
C PRO A 77 -3.23 10.65 -15.79
N ALA A 78 -4.08 10.96 -16.77
CA ALA A 78 -3.97 12.24 -17.45
C ALA A 78 -4.33 13.35 -16.45
N HIS A 79 -3.55 14.43 -16.42
CA HIS A 79 -3.84 15.58 -15.57
C HIS A 79 -5.27 16.10 -15.83
N GLN A 80 -5.96 16.49 -14.77
CA GLN A 80 -7.32 17.00 -14.79
C GLN A 80 -7.36 18.36 -14.10
N ASN A 81 -8.06 19.32 -14.70
CA ASN A 81 -8.11 20.68 -14.19
C ASN A 81 -9.13 20.88 -13.07
N GLU A 82 -10.03 19.92 -12.82
CA GLU A 82 -11.08 20.04 -11.81
C GLU A 82 -10.77 19.14 -10.60
N PHE A 83 -10.69 19.75 -9.42
CA PHE A 83 -10.43 19.05 -8.18
C PHE A 83 -11.73 18.57 -7.51
N ASP A 84 -11.93 17.25 -7.46
CA ASP A 84 -13.02 16.62 -6.71
C ASP A 84 -12.52 16.10 -5.34
N PHE A 85 -12.96 16.77 -4.26
CA PHE A 85 -12.56 16.39 -2.91
C PHE A 85 -13.09 15.01 -2.46
N GLN A 86 -14.23 14.54 -2.96
CA GLN A 86 -14.75 13.21 -2.63
C GLN A 86 -13.95 12.12 -3.33
N GLU A 87 -13.58 12.35 -4.59
CA GLU A 87 -12.72 11.43 -5.32
C GLU A 87 -11.33 11.34 -4.66
N TYR A 88 -10.78 12.49 -4.27
CA TYR A 88 -9.52 12.57 -3.52
C TYR A 88 -9.57 11.72 -2.24
N LYS A 89 -10.61 11.92 -1.41
CA LYS A 89 -10.83 11.13 -0.19
C LYS A 89 -10.94 9.65 -0.47
N THR A 90 -11.62 9.27 -1.55
CA THR A 90 -11.78 7.87 -1.96
C THR A 90 -10.43 7.26 -2.32
N GLY A 91 -9.57 7.99 -3.03
CA GLY A 91 -8.19 7.59 -3.31
C GLY A 91 -7.37 7.38 -2.04
N ALA A 92 -7.39 8.35 -1.13
CA ALA A 92 -6.69 8.27 0.14
C ALA A 92 -7.15 7.06 0.97
N TRP A 93 -8.46 6.87 1.10
CA TRP A 93 -9.03 5.74 1.82
C TRP A 93 -8.66 4.40 1.16
N SER A 94 -8.73 4.32 -0.17
CA SER A 94 -8.42 3.11 -0.93
C SER A 94 -7.00 2.64 -0.69
N GLU A 95 -6.01 3.55 -0.79
CA GLU A 95 -4.60 3.22 -0.59
C GLU A 95 -4.30 2.79 0.84
N PHE A 96 -4.83 3.53 1.82
CA PHE A 96 -4.60 3.23 3.23
C PHE A 96 -5.25 1.90 3.64
N ASN A 97 -6.47 1.63 3.15
CA ASN A 97 -7.14 0.37 3.39
C ASN A 97 -6.38 -0.80 2.75
N ASP A 98 -5.89 -0.66 1.52
CA ASP A 98 -5.10 -1.70 0.87
C ASP A 98 -3.80 -1.99 1.63
N TYR A 99 -3.10 -0.96 2.11
CA TYR A 99 -1.93 -1.12 2.96
C TYR A 99 -2.26 -1.91 4.24
N LYS A 100 -3.35 -1.58 4.94
CA LYS A 100 -3.80 -2.32 6.12
C LYS A 100 -4.06 -3.80 5.84
N LEU A 101 -4.72 -4.10 4.70
CA LEU A 101 -4.97 -5.49 4.31
C LEU A 101 -3.65 -6.23 4.02
N ALA A 102 -2.66 -5.54 3.46
CA ALA A 102 -1.36 -6.13 3.18
C ALA A 102 -0.53 -6.38 4.45
N VAL A 103 -0.58 -5.47 5.42
CA VAL A 103 0.02 -5.70 6.75
C VAL A 103 -0.61 -6.93 7.41
N ARG A 104 -1.95 -7.04 7.41
CA ARG A 104 -2.64 -8.24 7.93
C ARG A 104 -2.21 -9.51 7.21
N PHE A 105 -2.08 -9.46 5.89
CA PHE A 105 -1.64 -10.60 5.09
C PHE A 105 -0.22 -11.03 5.48
N SER A 106 0.69 -10.06 5.65
CA SER A 106 2.05 -10.31 6.11
C SER A 106 2.06 -10.94 7.50
N ASN A 107 1.29 -10.40 8.44
CA ASN A 107 1.19 -10.92 9.80
C ASN A 107 0.65 -12.36 9.83
N ALA A 108 -0.40 -12.65 9.06
CA ALA A 108 -0.93 -14.00 8.93
C ALA A 108 0.10 -14.98 8.33
N LYS A 109 0.91 -14.52 7.36
CA LYS A 109 2.01 -15.33 6.81
C LYS A 109 3.09 -15.59 7.87
N THR A 110 3.41 -14.59 8.69
CA THR A 110 4.41 -14.73 9.76
C THR A 110 3.93 -15.74 10.80
N GLU A 111 2.71 -15.58 11.32
CA GLU A 111 2.11 -16.50 12.31
C GLU A 111 2.07 -17.95 11.77
N LEU A 112 1.61 -18.13 10.52
CA LEU A 112 1.61 -19.45 9.88
C LEU A 112 3.04 -20.02 9.77
N SER A 113 4.01 -19.17 9.46
CA SER A 113 5.41 -19.59 9.31
C SER A 113 6.06 -20.00 10.62
N GLU A 114 5.70 -19.35 11.73
CA GLU A 114 6.16 -19.69 13.09
C GLU A 114 5.57 -21.04 13.52
N LYS A 115 4.26 -21.21 13.40
CA LYS A 115 3.60 -22.50 13.71
C LYS A 115 4.09 -23.65 12.83
N HIS A 116 4.37 -23.38 11.55
CA HIS A 116 4.95 -24.37 10.65
C HIS A 116 6.34 -24.81 11.10
N PHE A 117 7.18 -23.84 11.49
CA PHE A 117 8.51 -24.11 11.98
C PHE A 117 8.49 -24.94 13.27
N GLU A 118 7.62 -24.61 14.22
CA GLU A 118 7.46 -25.39 15.46
C GLU A 118 7.08 -26.86 15.20
N LYS A 119 6.28 -27.12 14.16
CA LYS A 119 5.82 -28.49 13.82
C LYS A 119 6.79 -29.29 12.98
N THR A 120 7.62 -28.63 12.16
CA THR A 120 8.38 -29.29 11.09
C THR A 120 9.88 -29.01 11.10
N GLY A 121 10.33 -27.98 11.82
CA GLY A 121 11.69 -27.47 11.75
C GLY A 121 11.99 -26.63 10.51
N GLU A 122 11.01 -26.38 9.63
CA GLU A 122 11.18 -25.61 8.39
C GLU A 122 10.26 -24.39 8.34
N TYR A 123 10.70 -23.31 7.68
CA TYR A 123 9.88 -22.10 7.50
C TYR A 123 8.88 -22.23 6.35
N MET A 124 7.67 -21.71 6.55
CA MET A 124 6.63 -21.72 5.52
C MET A 124 7.02 -20.85 4.31
N THR A 125 7.06 -21.49 3.14
CA THR A 125 7.34 -20.81 1.86
C THR A 125 6.06 -20.39 1.14
N SER A 126 6.13 -19.44 0.20
CA SER A 126 4.97 -19.08 -0.63
C SER A 126 4.41 -20.25 -1.45
N ARG A 127 5.26 -21.24 -1.81
CA ARG A 127 4.81 -22.47 -2.47
C ARG A 127 4.07 -23.40 -1.50
N GLY A 128 4.53 -23.47 -0.24
CA GLY A 128 3.84 -24.21 0.82
C GLY A 128 2.43 -23.64 1.06
N ILE A 129 2.33 -22.30 1.20
CA ILE A 129 1.04 -21.62 1.33
C ILE A 129 0.15 -21.90 0.12
N ALA A 130 0.69 -21.83 -1.09
CA ALA A 130 -0.05 -22.16 -2.31
C ALA A 130 -0.61 -23.59 -2.29
N LYS A 131 0.16 -24.56 -1.81
CA LYS A 131 -0.29 -25.96 -1.68
C LYS A 131 -1.43 -26.11 -0.67
N LEU A 132 -1.40 -25.36 0.43
CA LEU A 132 -2.43 -25.41 1.48
C LEU A 132 -3.71 -24.65 1.12
N THR A 133 -3.59 -23.58 0.32
CA THR A 133 -4.70 -22.66 0.03
C THR A 133 -5.26 -22.79 -1.39
N GLY A 134 -4.52 -23.45 -2.30
CA GLY A 134 -4.82 -23.48 -3.73
C GLY A 134 -4.52 -22.17 -4.47
N PHE A 135 -3.90 -21.19 -3.81
CA PHE A 135 -3.60 -19.90 -4.43
C PHE A 135 -2.38 -19.97 -5.36
N ASN A 136 -2.34 -19.06 -6.34
CA ASN A 136 -1.17 -18.92 -7.20
C ASN A 136 0.04 -18.38 -6.38
N PRO A 137 1.20 -19.04 -6.39
CA PRO A 137 2.40 -18.60 -5.67
C PRO A 137 2.85 -17.17 -6.02
N ALA A 138 2.70 -16.76 -7.29
CA ALA A 138 3.03 -15.41 -7.72
C ALA A 138 2.10 -14.35 -7.12
N ASN A 139 0.81 -14.67 -6.93
CA ASN A 139 -0.11 -13.76 -6.27
C ASN A 139 0.23 -13.58 -4.79
N ILE A 140 0.59 -14.67 -4.09
CA ILE A 140 1.08 -14.62 -2.71
C ILE A 140 2.34 -13.75 -2.63
N LYS A 141 3.33 -13.99 -3.51
CA LYS A 141 4.57 -13.19 -3.56
C LYS A 141 4.28 -11.70 -3.82
N ASN A 142 3.38 -11.39 -4.76
CA ASN A 142 3.03 -10.01 -5.07
C ASN A 142 2.36 -9.29 -3.90
N MET A 143 1.50 -9.98 -3.14
CA MET A 143 0.88 -9.44 -1.92
C MET A 143 1.91 -9.18 -0.82
N LEU A 144 2.81 -10.14 -0.57
CA LEU A 144 3.89 -9.99 0.41
C LEU A 144 4.87 -8.87 0.05
N GLN A 145 5.04 -8.59 -1.25
CA GLN A 145 5.87 -7.48 -1.74
C GLN A 145 5.08 -6.17 -1.90
N HIS A 146 3.79 -6.14 -1.56
CA HIS A 146 2.90 -4.98 -1.70
C HIS A 146 2.80 -4.45 -3.14
N LYS A 147 3.02 -5.30 -4.14
CA LYS A 147 3.01 -4.93 -5.57
C LYS A 147 1.61 -4.87 -6.17
N ARG A 148 0.60 -5.38 -5.46
CA ARG A 148 -0.79 -5.42 -5.88
C ARG A 148 -1.71 -5.24 -4.69
N ALA A 149 -2.93 -4.83 -4.98
CA ALA A 149 -3.98 -4.76 -3.99
C ALA A 149 -4.30 -6.16 -3.43
N VAL A 150 -4.61 -6.23 -2.14
CA VAL A 150 -4.89 -7.48 -1.45
C VAL A 150 -6.32 -7.92 -1.68
N VAL A 151 -6.47 -9.09 -2.28
CA VAL A 151 -7.74 -9.80 -2.42
C VAL A 151 -8.20 -10.30 -1.05
N LYS A 152 -9.31 -9.74 -0.54
CA LYS A 152 -9.88 -10.08 0.78
C LYS A 152 -10.07 -11.57 1.01
N LYS A 153 -10.54 -12.32 0.00
CA LYS A 153 -10.71 -13.77 0.11
C LYS A 153 -9.39 -14.47 0.43
N MET A 154 -8.29 -14.06 -0.21
CA MET A 154 -6.98 -14.65 0.05
C MET A 154 -6.48 -14.33 1.46
N LEU A 155 -6.70 -13.09 1.93
CA LEU A 155 -6.39 -12.70 3.30
C LEU A 155 -7.15 -13.56 4.32
N ILE A 156 -8.47 -13.66 4.19
CA ILE A 156 -9.31 -14.41 5.13
C ILE A 156 -8.91 -15.89 5.17
N THR A 157 -8.66 -16.50 4.01
CA THR A 157 -8.19 -17.89 3.96
C THR A 157 -6.84 -18.05 4.64
N LEU A 158 -5.91 -17.13 4.43
CA LEU A 158 -4.59 -17.19 5.06
C LEU A 158 -4.67 -16.99 6.58
N GLU A 159 -5.47 -16.04 7.06
CA GLU A 159 -5.70 -15.81 8.50
C GLU A 159 -6.35 -17.03 9.16
N LYS A 160 -7.32 -17.66 8.50
CA LYS A 160 -7.94 -18.90 8.99
C LYS A 160 -6.90 -20.03 9.05
N LEU A 161 -6.14 -20.21 7.97
CA LEU A 161 -5.08 -21.21 7.93
C LEU A 161 -4.05 -20.98 9.04
N ALA A 162 -3.57 -19.74 9.23
CA ALA A 162 -2.62 -19.42 10.30
C ALA A 162 -3.17 -19.77 11.68
N LYS A 163 -4.44 -19.47 11.96
CA LYS A 163 -5.08 -19.79 13.24
C LYS A 163 -5.19 -21.29 13.50
N GLU A 164 -5.58 -22.05 12.48
CA GLU A 164 -5.85 -23.49 12.58
C GLU A 164 -4.60 -24.37 12.42
N TYR A 165 -3.50 -23.82 11.88
CA TYR A 165 -2.33 -24.58 11.43
C TYR A 165 -1.73 -25.46 12.51
#